data_AF-A0A537S4T9-F1
#
_entry.id   AF-A0A537S4T9-F1
#
_cell.length_a   1.000
_cell.length_b   1.000
_cell.length_c   1.000
_cell.angle_alpha   90.00
_cell.angle_beta   90.00
_cell.angle_gamma   90.00
#
_symmetry.space_group_name_H-M   'P 1'
#
loop_
_entity.id
_entity.type
_entity.pdbx_description
1 polymer ?
#
loop_
_entity_poly.entity_id
_entity_poly.type
_entity_poly.pdbx_seq_one_letter_code
_entity_poly.pdbx_strand_id
1 'polypeptide(L)'
;MVTRINRAIELLAQDQAIYYVGQHTGHVLSYAQGREDAHTWADYINVGMEHGSFDMPGLAEYLRGLVDGGPTRSGHRTPAVIVEPPARGIDAAS
;
A
#
# COMPACT_ATOMS: atom_id res chain seq x y z
N MET A 1 1.55 20.22 -8.95
CA MET A 1 2.30 20.25 -7.66
C MET A 1 1.53 19.33 -6.72
N VAL A 2 2.22 18.49 -5.96
CA VAL A 2 1.55 17.60 -4.98
C VAL A 2 0.81 18.45 -3.95
N THR A 3 -0.49 18.22 -3.79
CA THR A 3 -1.36 19.01 -2.90
C THR A 3 -1.70 18.27 -1.61
N ARG A 4 -1.64 16.93 -1.62
CA ARG A 4 -1.77 16.06 -0.42
C ARG A 4 -0.60 15.08 -0.37
N ILE A 5 -0.28 14.61 0.84
CA ILE A 5 0.77 13.58 1.02
C ILE A 5 0.37 12.25 0.36
N ASN A 6 -0.93 11.92 0.38
CA ASN A 6 -1.47 10.66 -0.12
C ASN A 6 -2.22 10.91 -1.45
N ARG A 7 -1.73 10.25 -2.51
CA ARG A 7 -2.29 10.34 -3.87
C ARG A 7 -3.77 9.94 -3.93
N ALA A 8 -4.15 8.84 -3.28
CA ALA A 8 -5.53 8.39 -3.29
C ALA A 8 -6.46 9.45 -2.67
N ILE A 9 -6.06 10.08 -1.57
CA ILE A 9 -6.82 11.18 -0.96
C ILE A 9 -6.87 12.41 -1.87
N GLU A 10 -5.78 12.73 -2.57
CA GLU A 10 -5.75 13.84 -3.54
C GLU A 10 -6.74 13.63 -4.68
N LEU A 11 -6.81 12.42 -5.24
CA LEU A 11 -7.69 12.08 -6.35
C LEU A 11 -9.16 12.00 -5.90
N LEU A 12 -9.43 11.36 -4.75
CA LEU A 12 -10.78 11.32 -4.18
C LEU A 12 -11.32 12.73 -3.87
N ALA A 13 -10.48 13.65 -3.42
CA ALA A 13 -10.87 15.04 -3.20
C ALA A 13 -11.24 15.80 -4.49
N GLN A 14 -10.89 15.25 -5.65
CA GLN A 14 -11.20 15.77 -6.98
C GLN A 14 -12.32 14.96 -7.66
N ASP A 15 -13.03 14.12 -6.90
CA ASP A 15 -14.10 13.24 -7.41
C ASP A 15 -13.61 12.28 -8.52
N GLN A 16 -12.34 11.86 -8.45
CA GLN A 16 -11.76 10.90 -9.39
C GLN A 16 -11.80 9.48 -8.83
N ALA A 17 -12.03 8.52 -9.72
CA ALA A 17 -11.85 7.10 -9.41
C ALA A 17 -10.36 6.81 -9.09
N ILE A 18 -10.14 5.84 -8.20
CA ILE A 18 -8.80 5.37 -7.83
C ILE A 18 -8.68 3.87 -8.06
N TYR A 19 -7.48 3.42 -8.41
CA TYR A 19 -7.18 2.03 -8.72
C TYR A 19 -6.03 1.52 -7.85
N TYR A 20 -6.03 0.21 -7.59
CA TYR A 20 -5.01 -0.42 -6.74
C TYR A 20 -4.40 -1.66 -7.35
N VAL A 21 -3.23 -2.00 -6.83
CA VAL A 21 -2.58 -3.30 -6.98
C VAL A 21 -2.31 -3.88 -5.59
N GLY A 22 -1.99 -5.16 -5.53
CA GLY A 22 -1.67 -5.85 -4.28
C GLY A 22 -2.72 -6.91 -3.94
N GLN A 23 -2.25 -7.96 -3.26
CA GLN A 23 -3.03 -9.15 -2.99
C GLN A 23 -3.57 -9.14 -1.56
N HIS A 24 -4.74 -9.76 -1.35
CA HIS A 24 -5.32 -10.02 -0.03
C HIS A 24 -4.55 -11.10 0.77
N THR A 25 -3.62 -11.80 0.11
CA THR A 25 -2.69 -12.75 0.72
C THR A 25 -1.37 -12.75 -0.06
N GLY A 26 -0.26 -13.10 0.59
CA GLY A 26 0.98 -13.43 -0.13
C GLY A 26 1.74 -12.26 -0.77
N HIS A 27 1.44 -11.02 -0.40
CA HIS A 27 2.23 -9.86 -0.86
C HIS A 27 3.70 -10.01 -0.47
N VAL A 28 4.63 -9.77 -1.40
CA VAL A 28 6.07 -9.94 -1.14
C VAL A 28 6.59 -8.73 -0.35
N LEU A 29 6.74 -8.87 0.95
CA LEU A 29 7.16 -7.80 1.86
C LEU A 29 8.70 -7.74 1.99
N SER A 30 9.37 -7.38 0.89
CA SER A 30 10.82 -7.19 0.86
C SER A 30 11.21 -5.79 0.43
N TYR A 31 12.40 -5.33 0.84
CA TYR A 31 12.95 -4.05 0.40
C TYR A 31 13.05 -3.94 -1.13
N ALA A 32 13.49 -5.01 -1.80
CA ALA A 32 13.62 -5.04 -3.26
C ALA A 32 12.25 -4.85 -3.94
N GLN A 33 11.24 -5.58 -3.47
CA GLN A 33 9.87 -5.42 -3.98
C GLN A 33 9.34 -4.02 -3.73
N GLY A 34 9.59 -3.44 -2.54
CA GLY A 34 9.19 -2.07 -2.23
C GLY A 34 9.79 -1.05 -3.20
N ARG A 35 11.05 -1.21 -3.62
CA ARG A 35 11.66 -0.32 -4.61
C ARG A 35 11.01 -0.45 -6.00
N GLU A 36 10.65 -1.66 -6.40
CA GLU A 36 9.94 -1.89 -7.66
C GLU A 36 8.53 -1.27 -7.62
N ASP A 37 7.79 -1.55 -6.55
CA ASP A 37 6.42 -1.11 -6.36
C ASP A 37 6.30 0.41 -6.16
N ALA A 38 7.38 1.10 -5.77
CA ALA A 38 7.43 2.56 -5.69
C ALA A 38 7.05 3.25 -7.02
N HIS A 39 7.24 2.54 -8.13
CA HIS A 39 6.91 2.95 -9.48
C HIS A 39 5.70 2.20 -10.04
N THR A 40 4.79 1.73 -9.20
CA THR A 40 3.50 1.21 -9.64
C THR A 40 2.71 2.26 -10.45
N TRP A 41 1.80 1.79 -11.30
CA TRP A 41 0.83 2.65 -12.00
C TRP A 41 -0.37 3.01 -11.11
N ALA A 42 -0.60 2.22 -10.05
CA ALA A 42 -1.75 2.34 -9.17
C ALA A 42 -1.69 3.56 -8.26
N ASP A 43 -2.87 3.98 -7.76
CA ASP A 43 -3.00 5.10 -6.85
C ASP A 43 -2.73 4.70 -5.39
N TYR A 44 -2.93 3.42 -5.07
CA TYR A 44 -2.53 2.80 -3.81
C TYR A 44 -2.18 1.32 -3.97
N ILE A 45 -1.56 0.76 -2.93
CA ILE A 45 -1.20 -0.65 -2.81
C ILE A 45 -1.98 -1.25 -1.65
N ASN A 46 -2.57 -2.41 -1.86
CA ASN A 46 -3.20 -3.21 -0.81
C ASN A 46 -2.24 -4.30 -0.32
N VAL A 47 -2.10 -4.46 0.99
CA VAL A 47 -1.31 -5.51 1.63
C VAL A 47 -2.22 -6.32 2.53
N GLY A 48 -2.56 -7.51 2.08
CA GLY A 48 -3.41 -8.41 2.85
C GLY A 48 -2.66 -9.20 3.92
N MET A 49 -2.92 -8.86 5.19
CA MET A 49 -2.49 -9.67 6.34
C MET A 49 -3.66 -10.31 7.10
N GLU A 50 -4.92 -10.07 6.70
CA GLU A 50 -6.10 -10.73 7.29
C GLU A 50 -6.06 -12.25 7.06
N HIS A 51 -5.76 -12.65 5.83
CA HIS A 51 -5.61 -14.04 5.40
C HIS A 51 -4.16 -14.39 5.03
N GLY A 52 -3.25 -13.42 5.15
CA GLY A 52 -1.83 -13.56 4.86
C GLY A 52 -0.98 -13.80 6.10
N SER A 53 0.35 -13.82 5.92
CA SER A 53 1.28 -13.85 7.06
C SER A 53 1.32 -12.49 7.73
N PHE A 54 1.21 -12.47 9.06
CA PHE A 54 1.43 -11.26 9.84
C PHE A 54 2.94 -10.99 10.01
N ASP A 55 3.52 -10.29 9.03
CA ASP A 55 4.96 -10.02 8.95
C ASP A 55 5.25 -8.52 9.03
N MET A 56 5.34 -8.01 10.27
CA MET A 56 5.67 -6.60 10.54
C MET A 56 7.13 -6.24 10.19
N PRO A 57 8.14 -7.10 10.44
CA PRO A 57 9.51 -6.84 9.97
C PRO A 57 9.60 -6.72 8.45
N GLY A 58 8.98 -7.64 7.71
CA GLY A 58 8.91 -7.57 6.25
C GLY A 58 8.20 -6.31 5.78
N LEU A 59 7.07 -5.95 6.40
CA LEU A 59 6.36 -4.70 6.10
C LEU A 59 7.25 -3.46 6.30
N ALA A 60 8.04 -3.40 7.38
CA ALA A 60 8.95 -2.29 7.61
C ALA A 60 10.01 -2.17 6.51
N GLU A 61 10.60 -3.29 6.09
CA GLU A 61 11.58 -3.34 5.01
C GLU A 61 10.97 -2.98 3.64
N TYR A 62 9.76 -3.44 3.39
CA TYR A 62 8.98 -3.10 2.20
C TYR A 62 8.68 -1.59 2.12
N LEU A 63 8.18 -0.99 3.22
CA LEU A 63 7.91 0.44 3.30
C LEU A 63 9.20 1.28 3.14
N ARG A 64 10.33 0.81 3.69
CA ARG A 64 11.64 1.42 3.45
C ARG A 64 12.03 1.39 1.98
N GLY A 65 11.78 0.26 1.30
CA GLY A 65 11.95 0.13 -0.15
C GLY A 65 11.10 1.12 -0.95
N LEU A 66 9.83 1.30 -0.59
CA LEU A 66 8.95 2.28 -1.23
C LEU A 66 9.49 3.72 -1.11
N VAL A 67 10.01 4.07 0.07
CA VAL A 67 10.60 5.40 0.33
C VAL A 67 11.86 5.62 -0.52
N ASP A 68 12.76 4.64 -0.55
CA ASP A 68 14.05 4.74 -1.24
C ASP A 68 13.90 4.56 -2.77
N GLY A 69 12.81 3.97 -3.24
CA GLY A 69 12.45 3.87 -4.66
C GLY A 69 11.69 5.09 -5.20
N GLY A 70 11.12 5.93 -4.34
CA GLY A 70 10.39 7.13 -4.74
C GLY A 70 11.28 8.25 -5.33
N PRO A 71 10.67 9.36 -5.80
CA PRO A 71 9.23 9.64 -5.78
C PRO A 71 8.46 8.86 -6.85
N THR A 72 7.15 8.72 -6.63
CA THR A 72 6.20 8.16 -7.61
C THR A 72 6.12 9.02 -8.87
N ARG A 73 5.48 8.51 -9.94
CA ARG A 73 5.25 9.27 -11.19
C ARG A 73 4.45 10.56 -10.99
N SER A 74 3.64 10.64 -9.93
CA SER A 74 2.92 11.86 -9.53
C SER A 74 3.73 12.85 -8.68
N GLY A 75 4.94 12.49 -8.27
CA GLY A 75 5.75 13.29 -7.35
C GLY A 75 5.47 13.06 -5.85
N HIS A 76 4.54 12.17 -5.48
CA HIS A 76 4.37 11.74 -4.09
C HIS A 76 5.59 10.92 -3.62
N ARG A 77 5.97 11.03 -2.34
CA ARG A 77 7.14 10.34 -1.77
C ARG A 77 7.06 8.83 -1.93
N THR A 78 5.89 8.25 -1.69
CA THR A 78 5.58 6.82 -1.87
C THR A 78 4.16 6.67 -2.44
N PRO A 79 3.81 5.50 -3.00
CA PRO A 79 2.41 5.11 -3.14
C PRO A 79 1.72 5.10 -1.78
N ALA A 80 0.40 5.27 -1.75
CA ALA A 80 -0.39 5.00 -0.56
C ALA A 80 -0.43 3.48 -0.30
N VAL A 81 -0.38 3.06 0.95
CA VAL A 81 -0.45 1.64 1.34
C VAL A 81 -1.60 1.45 2.32
N ILE A 82 -2.46 0.49 2.05
CA ILE A 82 -3.52 0.02 2.95
C ILE A 82 -3.15 -1.39 3.39
N VAL A 83 -3.18 -1.63 4.71
CA VAL A 83 -2.84 -2.93 5.29
C VAL A 83 -4.10 -3.51 5.93
N GLU A 84 -4.49 -4.70 5.49
CA GLU A 84 -5.58 -5.46 6.10
C GLU A 84 -5.03 -6.17 7.34
N PRO A 85 -5.46 -5.82 8.56
CA PRO A 85 -4.92 -6.42 9.78
C PRO A 85 -5.30 -7.90 9.90
N PRO A 86 -4.53 -8.71 10.68
CA PRO A 86 -4.80 -10.13 10.93
C PRO A 86 -6.00 -10.35 11.87
N ALA A 87 -7.15 -9.78 11.55
CA ALA A 87 -8.35 -9.85 12.35
C ALA A 87 -9.52 -10.32 11.49
N ARG A 88 -10.05 -11.50 11.77
CA ARG A 88 -11.31 -11.96 11.17
C ARG A 88 -12.46 -11.29 11.92
N GLY A 89 -13.27 -10.52 11.21
CA GLY A 89 -14.50 -9.96 11.76
C GLY A 89 -15.56 -11.04 11.99
N ILE A 90 -15.56 -11.69 13.16
CA ILE A 90 -16.67 -12.54 13.62
C ILE A 90 -17.34 -11.88 14.82
N ASP A 91 -18.67 -11.93 14.86
CA ASP A 91 -19.39 -11.59 16.08
C ASP A 91 -19.40 -12.78 17.05
N ALA A 92 -19.73 -12.53 18.31
CA ALA A 92 -19.77 -13.57 19.35
C ALA A 92 -20.93 -14.57 19.15
N ALA A 93 -21.83 -14.33 18.19
CA ALA A 93 -23.00 -15.16 17.93
C ALA A 93 -22.77 -16.20 16.82
N SER A 94 -21.56 -16.22 16.23
CA SER A 94 -21.13 -17.13 15.17
C SER A 94 -20.86 -18.55 15.66
#